data_AF-A0A2A5WY98-F1
#
_entry.id   AF-A0A2A5WY98-F1
#
_cell.length_a   1.000
_cell.length_b   1.000
_cell.length_c   1.000
_cell.angle_alpha   90.00
_cell.angle_beta   90.00
_cell.angle_gamma   90.00
#
_symmetry.space_group_name_H-M   'P 1'
#
loop_
_entity.id
_entity.type
_entity.pdbx_description
1 polymer ?
#
loop_
_entity_poly.entity_id
_entity_poly.type
_entity_poly.pdbx_seq_one_letter_code
_entity_poly.pdbx_strand_id
1 'polypeptide(L)'
;MHASSPSSDVPENATRQNQPLRRRRLPAHLHQPFILTRWSPSNARSLGAEAAQTRASNCKIGLDNLVRLQAFARIRIKGDDGGERVLSPAEKQEKIDDARKIIQDNS
;
A
#
# COMPACT_ATOMS: atom_id res chain seq x y z
N MET A 1 50.77 -4.38 38.40
CA MET A 1 49.66 -4.48 39.38
C MET A 1 49.46 -3.09 39.97
N HIS A 2 48.19 -2.65 40.06
CA HIS A 2 47.67 -1.47 40.79
C HIS A 2 48.08 -0.11 40.19
N ALA A 3 47.23 0.67 39.48
CA ALA A 3 45.89 1.20 39.77
C ALA A 3 45.84 2.05 41.04
N SER A 4 45.72 3.38 40.89
CA SER A 4 44.93 4.28 41.74
C SER A 4 44.81 5.68 41.11
N SER A 5 43.56 6.06 40.87
CA SER A 5 42.96 7.32 40.38
C SER A 5 43.13 8.49 41.38
N PRO A 6 42.30 9.56 41.43
CA PRO A 6 41.48 10.31 40.44
C PRO A 6 41.63 11.86 40.63
N SER A 7 40.98 12.66 39.75
CA SER A 7 40.19 13.88 40.05
C SER A 7 40.17 14.78 38.82
N SER A 8 38.98 14.99 38.24
CA SER A 8 38.21 16.25 38.34
C SER A 8 38.91 17.36 37.56
N ASP A 9 38.45 17.79 36.39
CA ASP A 9 37.13 18.39 36.17
C ASP A 9 36.73 18.35 34.69
N VAL A 10 35.45 18.18 34.45
CA VAL A 10 34.73 18.45 33.20
C VAL A 10 33.46 19.19 33.65
N PRO A 11 32.82 20.12 32.90
CA PRO A 11 33.17 20.79 31.63
C PRO A 11 33.01 22.34 31.65
N GLU A 12 33.72 23.07 30.79
CA GLU A 12 33.28 24.42 30.37
C GLU A 12 33.40 24.50 28.84
N ASN A 13 32.31 24.22 28.15
CA ASN A 13 31.34 25.19 27.64
C ASN A 13 31.71 25.70 26.24
N ALA A 14 31.05 25.07 25.27
CA ALA A 14 30.59 25.62 24.01
C ALA A 14 31.50 26.64 23.29
N THR A 15 32.27 26.15 22.32
CA THR A 15 32.21 26.78 20.99
C THR A 15 32.26 25.70 19.93
N ARG A 16 31.11 25.03 19.74
CA ARG A 16 30.83 24.21 18.56
C ARG A 16 30.68 25.16 17.38
N GLN A 17 31.79 25.70 16.88
CA GLN A 17 31.81 26.55 15.72
C GLN A 17 31.21 25.75 14.57
N ASN A 18 30.10 26.27 14.06
CA ASN A 18 29.41 25.88 12.84
C ASN A 18 30.43 25.66 11.72
N GLN A 19 30.87 24.42 11.53
CA GLN A 19 31.46 24.04 10.26
C GLN A 19 30.31 24.03 9.25
N PRO A 20 30.32 24.88 8.21
CA PRO A 20 29.38 24.72 7.13
C PRO A 20 29.63 23.32 6.56
N LEU A 21 28.57 22.50 6.49
CA LEU A 21 28.59 21.20 5.84
C LEU A 21 29.24 21.41 4.47
N ARG A 22 30.51 21.01 4.33
CA ARG A 22 31.19 21.02 3.05
C ARG A 22 30.37 20.11 2.17
N ARG A 23 29.57 20.71 1.28
CA ARG A 23 28.80 20.01 0.27
C ARG A 23 29.82 19.15 -0.49
N ARG A 24 29.87 17.86 -0.18
CA ARG A 24 30.55 16.89 -1.02
C ARG A 24 29.93 17.09 -2.39
N ARG A 25 30.73 17.50 -3.39
CA ARG A 25 30.29 17.48 -4.78
C ARG A 25 29.88 16.05 -5.05
N LEU A 26 28.57 15.82 -5.23
CA LEU A 26 28.09 14.59 -5.83
C LEU A 26 28.82 14.45 -7.16
N PRO A 27 29.33 13.25 -7.48
CA PRO A 27 30.05 13.05 -8.73
C PRO A 27 29.09 13.37 -9.89
N ALA A 28 29.61 14.02 -10.93
CA ALA A 28 28.79 14.60 -12.01
C ALA A 28 27.88 13.60 -12.74
N HIS A 29 28.09 12.30 -12.58
CA HIS A 29 27.24 11.24 -13.13
C HIS A 29 25.94 11.00 -12.33
N LEU A 30 25.81 11.55 -11.13
CA LEU A 30 24.61 11.46 -10.28
C LEU A 30 23.80 12.77 -10.22
N HIS A 31 24.13 13.74 -11.06
CA HIS A 31 23.22 14.85 -11.35
C HIS A 31 22.18 14.36 -12.35
N GLN A 32 21.33 13.43 -11.92
CA GLN A 32 20.03 13.32 -12.55
C GLN A 32 19.35 14.65 -12.26
N PRO A 33 19.04 15.48 -13.28
CA PRO A 33 18.11 16.56 -13.02
C PRO A 33 16.87 15.88 -12.44
N PHE A 34 16.31 16.49 -11.40
CA PHE A 34 14.97 16.19 -10.91
C PHE A 34 13.99 16.56 -12.02
N ILE A 35 14.08 15.86 -13.17
CA ILE A 35 13.13 15.92 -14.25
C ILE A 35 11.95 15.19 -13.66
N LEU A 36 11.03 15.99 -13.11
CA LEU A 36 9.60 15.74 -13.20
C LEU A 36 9.39 14.85 -14.41
N THR A 37 9.22 13.55 -14.17
CA THR A 37 9.04 12.56 -15.23
C THR A 37 7.99 13.15 -16.16
N ARG A 38 8.44 13.52 -17.35
CA ARG A 38 7.61 14.20 -18.33
C ARG A 38 6.39 13.32 -18.51
N TRP A 39 5.21 13.82 -18.12
CA TRP A 39 3.96 13.10 -18.31
C TRP A 39 3.84 12.78 -19.80
N SER A 40 4.15 11.53 -20.16
CA SER A 40 4.10 11.06 -21.54
C SER A 40 2.64 10.71 -21.83
N PRO A 41 2.00 11.31 -22.85
CA PRO A 41 0.62 11.01 -23.20
C PRO A 41 0.36 9.51 -23.43
N SER A 42 1.36 8.80 -23.94
CA SER A 42 1.31 7.34 -24.13
C SER A 42 1.21 6.58 -22.81
N ASN A 43 1.94 7.02 -21.77
CA ASN A 43 1.88 6.41 -20.44
C ASN A 43 0.52 6.66 -19.79
N ALA A 44 -0.02 7.87 -19.91
CA ALA A 44 -1.34 8.20 -19.39
C ALA A 44 -2.45 7.35 -20.04
N ARG A 45 -2.33 7.09 -21.35
CA ARG A 45 -3.28 6.25 -22.10
C ARG A 45 -3.23 4.78 -21.69
N SER A 46 -2.03 4.22 -21.51
CA SER A 46 -1.87 2.84 -21.03
C SER A 46 -2.43 2.66 -19.61
N LEU A 47 -2.10 3.57 -18.69
CA LEU A 47 -2.62 3.54 -17.32
C LEU A 47 -4.16 3.69 -17.28
N GLY A 48 -4.72 4.54 -18.15
CA GLY A 48 -6.17 4.67 -18.29
C GLY A 48 -6.86 3.40 -18.79
N ALA A 49 -6.23 2.69 -19.74
CA ALA A 49 -6.74 1.43 -20.27
C ALA A 49 -6.67 0.30 -19.24
N GLU A 50 -5.56 0.20 -18.49
CA GLU A 50 -5.39 -0.76 -17.39
C GLU A 50 -6.42 -0.52 -16.28
N ALA A 51 -6.66 0.75 -15.92
CA ALA A 51 -7.67 1.11 -14.93
C ALA A 51 -9.11 0.81 -15.40
N ALA A 52 -9.41 1.01 -16.69
CA ALA A 52 -10.70 0.63 -17.26
C ALA A 52 -10.91 -0.89 -17.27
N GLN A 53 -9.88 -1.65 -17.64
CA GLN A 53 -9.93 -3.12 -17.62
C GLN A 53 -10.09 -3.66 -16.19
N THR A 54 -9.40 -3.06 -15.22
CA THR A 54 -9.51 -3.43 -13.81
C THR A 54 -10.93 -3.19 -13.29
N ARG A 55 -11.52 -2.03 -13.58
CA ARG A 55 -12.92 -1.72 -13.22
C ARG A 55 -13.90 -2.72 -13.84
N ALA A 56 -13.76 -3.01 -15.13
CA ALA A 56 -14.60 -3.99 -15.81
C ALA A 56 -14.48 -5.40 -15.19
N SER A 57 -13.26 -5.82 -14.84
CA SER A 57 -13.01 -7.10 -14.15
C SER A 57 -13.69 -7.15 -12.78
N ASN A 58 -13.51 -6.10 -11.97
CA ASN A 58 -14.10 -6.00 -10.64
C ASN A 58 -15.62 -6.03 -10.69
N CYS A 59 -16.23 -5.30 -11.62
CA CYS A 59 -17.68 -5.29 -11.83
C CYS A 59 -18.19 -6.70 -12.19
N LYS A 60 -17.50 -7.39 -13.12
CA LYS A 60 -17.83 -8.78 -13.49
C LYS A 60 -17.76 -9.73 -12.29
N ILE A 61 -16.71 -9.64 -11.48
CA ILE A 61 -16.54 -10.46 -10.27
C ILE A 61 -17.67 -10.18 -9.28
N GLY A 62 -18.03 -8.91 -9.08
CA GLY A 62 -19.16 -8.50 -8.25
C GLY A 62 -20.48 -9.12 -8.72
N LEU A 63 -20.75 -9.08 -10.04
CA LEU A 63 -21.94 -9.69 -10.63
C LEU A 63 -21.97 -11.21 -10.44
N ASP A 64 -20.87 -11.91 -10.73
CA ASP A 64 -20.78 -13.36 -10.57
C ASP A 64 -21.02 -13.78 -9.11
N ASN A 65 -20.47 -13.01 -8.16
CA ASN A 65 -20.69 -13.23 -6.74
C ASN A 65 -22.16 -12.99 -6.36
N LEU A 66 -22.75 -11.89 -6.82
CA LEU A 66 -24.14 -11.55 -6.54
C LEU A 66 -25.09 -12.64 -7.06
N VAL A 67 -24.89 -13.10 -8.29
CA VAL A 67 -25.70 -14.17 -8.91
C VAL A 67 -25.59 -15.46 -8.09
N ARG A 68 -24.38 -15.88 -7.70
CA ARG A 68 -24.18 -17.09 -6.88
C ARG A 68 -24.87 -16.96 -5.52
N LEU A 69 -24.73 -15.82 -4.86
CA LEU A 69 -25.36 -15.57 -3.57
C LEU A 69 -26.88 -15.59 -3.70
N GLN A 70 -27.46 -15.01 -4.75
CA GLN A 70 -28.92 -15.00 -4.93
C GLN A 70 -29.49 -16.36 -5.37
N ALA A 71 -28.78 -17.10 -6.24
CA ALA A 71 -29.27 -18.36 -6.79
C ALA A 71 -29.28 -19.50 -5.76
N PHE A 72 -28.30 -19.56 -4.86
CA PHE A 72 -28.14 -20.70 -3.96
C PHE A 72 -28.60 -20.39 -2.53
N ALA A 73 -29.54 -21.18 -2.01
CA ALA A 73 -30.00 -21.07 -0.62
C ALA A 73 -28.92 -21.48 0.40
N ARG A 74 -28.04 -22.42 0.05
CA ARG A 74 -26.94 -22.91 0.89
C ARG A 74 -25.63 -22.84 0.12
N ILE A 75 -24.64 -22.16 0.70
CA ILE A 75 -23.31 -21.99 0.10
C ILE A 75 -22.29 -22.51 1.12
N ARG A 76 -21.42 -23.41 0.69
CA ARG A 76 -20.28 -23.87 1.50
C ARG A 76 -19.11 -22.94 1.24
N ILE A 77 -18.47 -22.50 2.30
CA ILE A 77 -17.26 -21.69 2.26
C ILE A 77 -16.17 -22.38 3.07
N LYS A 78 -14.94 -22.20 2.62
CA LYS A 78 -13.76 -22.57 3.39
C LYS A 78 -13.42 -21.41 4.32
N GLY A 79 -13.42 -21.68 5.62
CA GLY A 79 -12.97 -20.75 6.65
C GLY A 79 -11.44 -20.60 6.63
N ASP A 80 -10.95 -19.61 7.37
CA ASP A 80 -9.52 -19.31 7.47
C ASP A 80 -8.74 -20.41 8.21
N ASP A 81 -9.43 -21.19 9.04
CA ASP A 81 -8.96 -22.41 9.69
C ASP A 81 -8.85 -23.61 8.71
N GLY A 82 -9.26 -23.41 7.45
CA GLY A 82 -9.32 -24.44 6.44
C GLY A 82 -10.54 -25.35 6.54
N GLY A 83 -11.41 -25.15 7.53
CA GLY A 83 -12.65 -25.90 7.71
C GLY A 83 -13.73 -25.49 6.72
N GLU A 84 -14.54 -26.44 6.25
CA GLU A 84 -15.72 -26.12 5.45
C GLU A 84 -16.92 -25.85 6.35
N ARG A 85 -17.60 -24.73 6.12
CA ARG A 85 -18.86 -24.40 6.80
C ARG A 85 -19.88 -23.84 5.83
N VAL A 86 -21.15 -23.89 6.21
CA VAL A 86 -22.21 -23.22 5.45
C VAL A 86 -22.24 -21.75 5.83
N LEU A 87 -22.34 -20.90 4.82
CA LEU A 87 -22.53 -19.46 4.97
C LEU A 87 -23.86 -19.19 5.69
N SER A 88 -23.80 -18.45 6.80
CA SER A 88 -25.02 -18.07 7.51
C SER A 88 -25.86 -17.05 6.72
N PRO A 89 -27.16 -16.89 7.01
CA PRO A 89 -27.98 -15.89 6.33
C PRO A 89 -27.48 -14.46 6.50
N ALA A 90 -26.95 -14.10 7.68
CA ALA A 90 -26.41 -12.77 7.95
C ALA A 90 -25.15 -12.51 7.10
N GLU A 91 -24.18 -13.43 7.13
CA GLU A 91 -22.96 -13.31 6.30
C GLU A 91 -23.26 -13.33 4.80
N LYS A 92 -24.31 -14.06 4.40
CA LYS A 92 -24.79 -14.07 3.03
C LYS A 92 -25.30 -12.69 2.62
N GLN A 93 -26.05 -12.02 3.49
CA GLN A 93 -26.55 -10.68 3.24
C GLN A 93 -25.41 -9.67 3.17
N GLU A 94 -24.45 -9.73 4.10
CA GLU A 94 -23.25 -8.88 4.07
C GLU A 94 -22.49 -9.03 2.74
N LYS A 95 -22.25 -10.26 2.29
CA LYS A 95 -21.58 -10.51 1.00
C LYS A 95 -22.37 -10.03 -0.21
N ILE A 96 -23.71 -10.03 -0.14
CA ILE A 96 -24.56 -9.45 -1.19
C ILE A 96 -24.37 -7.94 -1.25
N ASP A 97 -24.34 -7.29 -0.08
CA ASP A 97 -24.19 -5.83 0.01
C ASP A 97 -22.79 -5.40 -0.42
N ASP A 98 -21.76 -6.16 -0.06
CA ASP A 98 -20.40 -5.98 -0.57
C ASP A 98 -20.34 -6.14 -2.10
N ALA A 99 -20.98 -7.18 -2.66
CA ALA A 99 -21.01 -7.39 -4.10
C ALA A 99 -21.70 -6.23 -4.84
N ARG A 100 -22.81 -5.71 -4.29
CA ARG A 100 -23.50 -4.52 -4.82
C ARG A 100 -22.62 -3.28 -4.77
N LYS A 101 -21.90 -3.08 -3.67
CA LYS A 101 -20.98 -1.96 -3.52
C LYS A 101 -19.83 -2.04 -4.52
N ILE A 102 -19.23 -3.22 -4.72
CA ILE A 102 -18.19 -3.42 -5.74
C ILE A 102 -18.70 -3.07 -7.14
N ILE A 103 -19.92 -3.49 -7.48
CA ILE A 103 -20.53 -3.15 -8.77
C ILE A 103 -20.69 -1.63 -8.90
N GLN A 104 -21.24 -0.98 -7.87
CA GLN A 104 -21.47 0.48 -7.87
C GLN A 104 -20.17 1.28 -7.95
N ASP A 105 -19.11 0.86 -7.24
CA ASP A 105 -17.82 1.54 -7.23
C ASP A 105 -17.03 1.38 -8.55
N ASN A 106 -17.40 0.40 -9.39
CA ASN A 106 -16.70 0.06 -10.64
C ASN A 106 -17.57 0.23 -11.90
N SER A 107 -18.82 0.69 -11.78
CA SER A 107 -19.75 0.97 -12.90
C SER A 107 -19.54 2.34 -13.54
#